data_AF-A0A2W4QN16-F1
#
_entry.id   AF-A0A2W4QN16-F1
#
_cell.length_a   1.000
_cell.length_b   1.000
_cell.length_c   1.000
_cell.angle_alpha   90.00
_cell.angle_beta   90.00
_cell.angle_gamma   90.00
#
_symmetry.space_group_name_H-M   'P 1'
#
loop_
_entity.id
_entity.type
_entity.pdbx_description
1 polymer ?
#
loop_
_entity_poly.entity_id
_entity_poly.type
_entity_poly.pdbx_seq_one_letter_code
_entity_poly.pdbx_strand_id
1 'polypeptide(L)'
;MIDAICRELILQKEYLAQQPIHTLYFGGGTPSLLTADELSALTSTVKLHYALQPGAEVTLEANPDDLTEDTLSVLRQAGVNRLSIGVQSFNDAILESLNRSHDA
;
A
#
# COMPACT_ATOMS: atom_id res chain seq x y z
N MET A 1 1.26 -10.25 12.15
CA MET A 1 1.96 -10.15 10.84
C MET A 1 2.69 -8.82 10.74
N ILE A 2 2.00 -7.70 10.89
CA ILE A 2 2.57 -6.34 10.77
C ILE A 2 3.78 -6.12 11.69
N ASP A 3 3.70 -6.55 12.95
CA ASP A 3 4.83 -6.45 13.89
C ASP A 3 6.11 -7.14 13.37
N ALA A 4 5.96 -8.26 12.65
CA ALA A 4 7.10 -8.97 12.08
C ALA A 4 7.73 -8.19 10.93
N ILE A 5 6.91 -7.56 10.07
CA ILE A 5 7.39 -6.69 8.97
C ILE A 5 8.08 -5.45 9.55
N CYS A 6 7.48 -4.81 10.56
CA CYS A 6 8.11 -3.69 11.25
C CYS A 6 9.46 -4.09 11.86
N ARG A 7 9.54 -5.27 12.49
CA ARG A 7 10.80 -5.80 13.02
C ARG A 7 11.83 -6.05 11.92
N GLU A 8 11.42 -6.59 10.79
CA GLU A 8 12.30 -6.81 9.64
C GLU A 8 12.86 -5.49 9.08
N LEU A 9 12.02 -4.46 8.92
CA LEU A 9 12.46 -3.11 8.53
C LEU A 9 13.53 -2.56 9.48
N ILE A 10 13.39 -2.79 10.79
CA ILE A 10 14.38 -2.36 11.78
C ILE A 10 15.70 -3.13 11.62
N LEU A 11 15.62 -4.45 11.42
CA LEU A 11 16.79 -5.30 11.22
C LEU A 11 17.54 -4.94 9.93
N GLN A 12 16.83 -4.51 8.89
CA GLN A 12 17.37 -4.18 7.58
C GLN A 12 17.66 -2.68 7.39
N LYS A 13 17.58 -1.85 8.42
CA LYS A 13 17.76 -0.39 8.31
C LYS A 13 19.08 0.03 7.67
N GLU A 14 20.12 -0.81 7.77
CA GLU A 14 21.45 -0.53 7.22
C GLU A 14 21.59 -0.91 5.74
N TYR A 15 20.65 -1.69 5.19
CA TYR A 15 20.69 -2.17 3.81
C TYR A 15 20.84 -1.05 2.78
N LEU A 16 20.15 0.07 2.99
CA LEU A 16 20.18 1.22 2.09
C LEU A 16 21.26 2.25 2.44
N ALA A 17 22.07 2.03 3.47
CA ALA A 17 23.13 2.95 3.91
C ALA A 17 22.67 4.43 3.99
N GLN A 18 21.44 4.67 4.45
CA GLN A 18 20.81 6.00 4.53
C GLN A 18 20.63 6.73 3.19
N GLN A 19 20.62 6.02 2.06
CA GLN A 19 20.24 6.60 0.78
C GLN A 19 18.81 7.16 0.82
N PRO A 20 18.55 8.30 0.17
CA PRO A 20 17.23 8.90 0.14
C PRO A 20 16.24 8.01 -0.60
N ILE A 21 15.08 7.79 0.03
CA ILE A 21 13.98 7.02 -0.56
C ILE A 21 12.95 8.01 -1.12
N HIS A 22 12.65 7.88 -2.41
CA HIS A 22 11.65 8.71 -3.10
C HIS A 22 10.30 8.01 -3.29
N THR A 23 10.25 6.69 -3.10
CA THR A 23 9.05 5.89 -3.32
C THR A 23 8.92 4.80 -2.25
N LEU A 24 7.72 4.68 -1.68
CA LEU A 24 7.28 3.57 -0.85
C LEU A 24 6.12 2.88 -1.56
N TYR A 25 6.24 1.57 -1.81
CA TYR A 25 5.26 0.81 -2.58
C TYR A 25 4.71 -0.35 -1.74
N PHE A 26 3.41 -0.35 -1.50
CA PHE A 26 2.67 -1.45 -0.89
C PHE A 26 1.99 -2.26 -1.99
N GLY A 27 2.56 -3.41 -2.34
CA GLY A 27 2.04 -4.30 -3.38
C GLY A 27 1.90 -5.75 -2.95
N GLY A 28 1.57 -6.61 -3.90
CA GLY A 28 1.49 -8.06 -3.73
C GLY A 28 0.05 -8.57 -3.80
N GLY A 29 -0.50 -8.98 -2.66
CA GLY A 29 -1.90 -9.39 -2.56
C GLY A 29 -2.84 -8.17 -2.58
N THR A 30 -3.66 -8.06 -1.56
CA THR A 30 -4.60 -6.93 -1.41
C THR A 30 -4.18 -6.08 -0.21
N PRO A 31 -3.14 -5.22 -0.31
CA PRO A 31 -2.69 -4.38 0.80
C PRO A 31 -3.76 -3.35 1.23
N SER A 32 -4.77 -3.11 0.39
CA SER A 32 -6.00 -2.40 0.75
C SER A 32 -6.83 -3.06 1.86
N LEU A 33 -6.58 -4.33 2.21
CA LEU A 33 -7.20 -4.98 3.37
C LEU A 33 -6.57 -4.60 4.71
N LEU A 34 -5.40 -3.96 4.71
CA LEU A 34 -4.77 -3.50 5.94
C LEU A 34 -5.61 -2.40 6.59
N THR A 35 -5.71 -2.47 7.92
CA THR A 35 -6.35 -1.41 8.69
C THR A 35 -5.53 -0.13 8.67
N ALA A 36 -6.18 0.99 9.03
CA ALA A 36 -5.52 2.28 9.19
C ALA A 36 -4.28 2.23 10.07
N ASP A 37 -4.42 1.57 11.22
CA ASP A 37 -3.39 1.47 12.24
C ASP A 37 -2.21 0.62 11.75
N GLU A 38 -2.48 -0.43 10.99
CA GLU A 38 -1.45 -1.29 10.40
C GLU A 38 -0.63 -0.55 9.33
N LEU A 39 -1.29 0.18 8.43
CA LEU A 39 -0.60 1.02 7.44
C LEU A 39 0.18 2.16 8.10
N SER A 40 -0.40 2.77 9.13
CA SER A 40 0.26 3.81 9.93
C SER A 40 1.50 3.27 10.64
N ALA A 41 1.43 2.06 11.21
CA ALA A 41 2.57 1.41 11.84
C ALA A 41 3.70 1.16 10.83
N LEU A 42 3.39 0.63 9.64
CA LEU A 42 4.38 0.39 8.59
C LEU A 42 5.03 1.69 8.10
N THR A 43 4.22 2.68 7.71
CA THR A 43 4.72 3.96 7.20
C THR A 43 5.52 4.73 8.26
N SER A 44 5.09 4.69 9.52
CA SER A 44 5.84 5.30 10.64
C SER A 44 7.17 4.61 10.89
N THR A 45 7.20 3.28 10.82
CA THR A 45 8.45 2.49 10.95
C THR A 45 9.43 2.86 9.84
N VAL A 46 8.96 2.98 8.60
CA VAL A 46 9.80 3.43 7.47
C VAL A 46 10.33 4.85 7.71
N LYS A 47 9.46 5.80 8.06
CA LYS A 47 9.85 7.20 8.33
C LYS A 47 10.87 7.34 9.47
N LEU A 48 10.81 6.46 10.47
CA LEU A 48 11.71 6.51 11.63
C LEU A 48 13.11 5.97 11.32
N HIS A 49 13.21 4.95 10.46
CA HIS A 49 14.47 4.21 10.26
C HIS A 49 15.14 4.46 8.90
N TYR A 50 14.43 5.04 7.94
CA TYR A 50 14.90 5.29 6.59
C TYR A 50 14.74 6.76 6.17
N ALA A 51 15.58 7.22 5.24
CA ALA A 51 15.59 8.59 4.73
C ALA A 51 14.48 8.83 3.68
N LEU A 52 13.22 8.60 4.05
CA LEU A 52 12.06 8.86 3.20
C LEU A 52 11.90 10.36 2.96
N GLN A 53 12.01 10.78 1.69
CA GLN A 53 12.03 12.18 1.33
C GLN A 53 10.66 12.85 1.52
N PRO A 54 10.63 14.15 1.88
CA PRO A 54 9.40 14.93 1.81
C PRO A 54 8.81 14.87 0.40
N GLY A 55 7.51 14.59 0.31
CA GLY A 55 6.84 14.44 -0.99
C GLY A 55 7.15 13.14 -1.72
N ALA A 56 7.77 12.15 -1.06
CA ALA A 56 7.92 10.81 -1.62
C ALA A 56 6.57 10.23 -2.07
N GLU A 57 6.59 9.49 -3.18
CA GLU A 57 5.42 8.76 -3.63
C GLU A 57 5.15 7.59 -2.67
N VAL A 58 3.92 7.49 -2.19
CA VAL A 58 3.45 6.36 -1.39
C VAL A 58 2.32 5.72 -2.16
N THR A 59 2.64 4.62 -2.84
CA THR A 59 1.71 3.87 -3.67
C THR A 59 1.15 2.67 -2.91
N LEU A 60 -0.15 2.44 -3.04
CA LEU A 60 -0.82 1.21 -2.58
C LEU A 60 -1.62 0.55 -3.72
N GLU A 61 -1.45 -0.77 -3.88
CA GLU A 61 -2.26 -1.60 -4.77
C GLU A 61 -3.64 -1.88 -4.15
N ALA A 62 -4.69 -1.73 -4.96
CA ALA A 62 -6.06 -2.01 -4.53
C ALA A 62 -6.89 -2.61 -5.68
N ASN A 63 -7.90 -3.41 -5.36
CA ASN A 63 -8.98 -3.71 -6.30
C ASN A 63 -10.07 -2.65 -6.16
N PRO A 64 -10.89 -2.44 -7.21
CA PRO A 64 -12.03 -1.53 -7.13
C PRO A 64 -12.94 -1.80 -5.92
N ASP A 65 -13.19 -3.08 -5.61
CA ASP A 65 -14.08 -3.52 -4.52
C ASP A 65 -13.59 -3.12 -3.11
N ASP A 66 -12.30 -2.87 -2.94
CA ASP A 66 -11.72 -2.52 -1.63
C ASP A 66 -11.85 -1.02 -1.32
N LEU A 67 -12.25 -0.22 -2.32
CA LEU A 67 -12.23 1.24 -2.27
C LEU A 67 -13.62 1.78 -1.93
N THR A 68 -13.77 2.22 -0.70
CA THR A 68 -14.91 2.97 -0.18
C THR A 68 -14.44 4.34 0.27
N GLU A 69 -15.35 5.29 0.51
CA GLU A 69 -14.97 6.61 1.05
C GLU A 69 -14.18 6.50 2.36
N ASP A 70 -14.58 5.57 3.24
CA ASP A 70 -13.91 5.33 4.52
C ASP A 70 -12.50 4.78 4.33
N THR A 71 -12.33 3.77 3.46
CA THR A 71 -11.00 3.21 3.19
C THR A 71 -10.10 4.25 2.52
N LEU A 72 -10.60 5.03 1.57
CA LEU A 72 -9.85 6.12 0.93
C LEU A 72 -9.40 7.19 1.93
N SER A 73 -10.28 7.59 2.87
CA SER A 73 -9.94 8.53 3.94
C SER A 73 -8.81 8.00 4.83
N VAL A 74 -8.91 6.72 5.22
CA VAL A 74 -7.88 6.01 5.99
C VAL A 74 -6.54 5.97 5.25
N LEU A 75 -6.54 5.54 3.98
CA LEU A 75 -5.33 5.45 3.16
C LEU A 75 -4.66 6.81 3.04
N ARG A 76 -5.45 7.87 2.84
CA ARG A 76 -4.95 9.24 2.77
C ARG A 76 -4.31 9.69 4.08
N GLN A 77 -4.94 9.39 5.22
CA GLN A 77 -4.40 9.70 6.55
C GLN A 77 -3.10 8.95 6.85
N ALA A 78 -2.98 7.70 6.38
CA ALA A 78 -1.73 6.92 6.46
C ALA A 78 -0.62 7.47 5.55
N GLY A 79 -0.92 8.45 4.69
CA GLY A 79 0.04 9.11 3.81
C GLY A 79 0.14 8.52 2.41
N VAL A 80 -0.75 7.59 2.05
CA VAL A 80 -0.88 7.12 0.66
C VAL A 80 -1.28 8.30 -0.23
N ASN A 81 -0.57 8.47 -1.33
CA ASN A 81 -0.78 9.56 -2.27
C ASN A 81 -0.88 9.11 -3.73
N ARG A 82 -0.79 7.80 -3.99
CA ARG A 82 -1.05 7.17 -5.28
C ARG A 82 -1.71 5.80 -5.09
N LEU A 83 -2.70 5.49 -5.92
CA LEU A 83 -3.33 4.17 -5.96
C LEU A 83 -3.00 3.47 -7.28
N SER A 84 -2.72 2.17 -7.21
CA SER A 84 -2.57 1.30 -8.36
C SER A 84 -3.77 0.35 -8.39
N ILE A 85 -4.71 0.58 -9.31
CA ILE A 85 -6.02 -0.11 -9.32
C ILE A 85 -6.03 -1.23 -10.37
N GLY A 86 -6.25 -2.46 -9.92
CA GLY A 86 -6.27 -3.64 -10.77
C GLY A 86 -7.61 -3.92 -11.46
N VAL A 87 -8.02 -3.10 -12.43
CA VAL A 87 -9.32 -3.23 -13.14
C VAL A 87 -9.44 -4.49 -14.00
N GLN A 88 -8.32 -4.98 -14.55
CA GLN A 88 -8.23 -6.15 -15.46
C GLN A 88 -8.93 -6.01 -16.83
N SER A 89 -10.23 -5.74 -16.87
CA SER A 89 -11.03 -5.66 -18.10
C SER A 89 -12.29 -4.80 -17.87
N PHE A 90 -12.83 -4.20 -18.93
CA PHE A 90 -14.13 -3.51 -18.94
C PHE A 90 -15.21 -4.37 -19.60
N ASN A 91 -15.18 -5.68 -19.33
CA ASN A 91 -16.11 -6.64 -19.90
C ASN A 91 -16.49 -7.66 -18.84
N ASP A 92 -17.75 -7.65 -18.44
CA ASP A 92 -18.26 -8.47 -17.34
C ASP A 92 -18.03 -9.97 -17.58
N ALA A 93 -18.20 -10.47 -18.81
CA ALA A 93 -17.97 -11.88 -19.12
C ALA A 93 -16.50 -12.28 -18.93
N ILE A 94 -15.55 -11.37 -19.20
CA ILE A 94 -14.14 -11.60 -18.91
C ILE A 94 -13.89 -11.55 -17.40
N LEU A 95 -14.46 -10.58 -16.70
CA LEU A 95 -14.30 -10.45 -15.24
C LEU A 95 -14.85 -11.67 -14.49
N GLU A 96 -16.03 -12.15 -14.85
CA GLU A 96 -16.64 -13.38 -14.31
C GLU A 96 -15.74 -14.60 -14.57
N SER A 97 -15.18 -14.75 -15.78
CA SER A 97 -14.27 -15.86 -16.10
C SER A 97 -12.99 -15.86 -15.27
N LEU A 98 -12.57 -14.68 -14.79
CA LEU A 98 -11.42 -14.47 -13.93
C LEU A 98 -11.78 -14.52 -12.44
N ASN A 99 -13.04 -14.83 -12.09
CA ASN A 99 -13.58 -14.77 -10.72
C ASN A 99 -13.30 -13.41 -10.05
N ARG A 100 -13.46 -12.32 -10.80
CA ARG A 100 -13.41 -10.96 -10.24
C ARG A 100 -14.78 -10.60 -9.66
N SER A 101 -14.75 -9.91 -8.53
CA SER A 101 -15.95 -9.51 -7.78
C SER A 101 -16.49 -8.14 -8.19
N HIS A 102 -15.69 -7.36 -8.94
CA HIS A 102 -16.06 -6.06 -9.49
C HIS A 102 -16.67 -6.17 -10.89
N ASP A 103 -17.45 -5.15 -11.28
CA ASP A 103 -18.05 -4.97 -12.61
C ASP A 103 -17.29 -3.97 -13.49
N ALA A 104 -17.68 -3.87 -14.77
CA ALA A 104 -17.07 -3.01 -15.79
C ALA A 104 -17.48 -1.53 -15.74
#